data_AF-A0ABD2NW13-F1
#
_entry.id   AF-A0ABD2NW13-F1
#
_cell.length_a   1.000
_cell.length_b   1.000
_cell.length_c   1.000
_cell.angle_alpha   90.00
_cell.angle_beta   90.00
_cell.angle_gamma   90.00
#
_symmetry.space_group_name_H-M   'P 1'
#
loop_
_entity.id
_entity.type
_entity.pdbx_description
1 polymer ?
#
loop_
_entity_poly.entity_id
_entity_poly.type
_entity_poly.pdbx_seq_one_letter_code
_entity_poly.pdbx_strand_id
1 'polypeptide(L)'
;MSTYFGLTVLSTLGFDDIAPGNTTDKLLMILGVILGIFLFGYCTSELSATITYHIQIKTDFQSSMFAVEKFLIDNKLDLQIKNRVMKFLELQWYYNKGLFLWKNSLLYNATSKIRKKVILKELDAPLPPPTKS
;
A
#
# COMPACT_ATOMS: atom_id res chain seq x y z
N MET A 1 23.72 20.66 -24.20
CA MET A 1 24.41 21.23 -23.03
C MET A 1 23.45 21.82 -21.99
N SER A 2 22.40 22.57 -22.36
CA SER A 2 21.48 23.19 -21.38
C SER A 2 20.60 22.20 -20.58
N THR A 3 19.98 21.20 -21.22
CA THR A 3 19.10 20.24 -20.52
C THR A 3 19.85 19.30 -19.58
N TYR A 4 21.07 18.90 -19.95
CA TYR A 4 21.94 18.07 -19.10
C TYR A 4 22.31 18.80 -17.81
N PHE A 5 22.77 20.05 -17.91
CA PHE A 5 23.06 20.89 -16.74
C PHE A 5 21.83 21.13 -15.87
N GLY A 6 20.67 21.36 -16.48
CA GLY A 6 19.40 21.49 -15.75
C GLY A 6 19.04 20.22 -14.97
N LEU A 7 19.20 19.04 -15.58
CA LEU A 7 18.92 17.75 -14.93
C LEU A 7 19.91 17.43 -13.81
N THR A 8 21.20 17.75 -13.95
CA THR A 8 22.20 17.48 -12.90
C THR A 8 22.03 18.39 -11.68
N VAL A 9 21.68 19.66 -11.90
CA VAL A 9 21.34 20.61 -10.82
C VAL A 9 20.03 20.22 -10.14
N LEU A 10 18.98 19.90 -10.91
CA LEU A 10 17.67 19.53 -10.37
C LEU A 10 17.74 18.21 -9.58
N SER A 11 18.43 17.21 -10.13
CA SER A 11 18.59 15.89 -9.50
C SER A 11 19.59 15.89 -8.34
N THR A 12 20.18 17.04 -8.01
CA THR A 12 21.23 17.19 -6.98
C THR A 12 22.44 16.27 -7.22
N LEU A 13 22.65 15.82 -8.47
CA LEU A 13 23.77 14.94 -8.83
C LEU A 13 25.11 15.69 -8.77
N GLY A 14 25.07 17.01 -9.00
CA GLY A 14 26.20 17.90 -8.70
C GLY A 14 27.51 17.49 -9.37
N PHE A 15 27.48 17.11 -10.65
CA PHE A 15 28.70 16.83 -11.39
C PHE A 15 29.51 18.12 -11.57
N ASP A 16 30.74 18.13 -11.06
CA ASP A 16 31.67 19.27 -10.99
C ASP A 16 32.22 19.72 -12.36
N ASP A 17 31.79 19.07 -13.45
CA ASP A 17 32.30 19.32 -14.81
C ASP A 17 31.88 20.70 -15.37
N ILE A 18 30.92 21.37 -14.73
CA ILE A 18 30.41 22.69 -15.13
C ILE A 18 30.37 23.60 -13.89
N ALA A 19 31.53 23.87 -13.32
CA ALA A 19 31.67 24.79 -12.19
C ALA A 19 31.54 26.25 -12.64
N PRO A 20 30.61 27.04 -12.04
CA PRO A 20 30.47 28.45 -12.37
C PRO A 20 31.66 29.28 -11.87
N GLY A 21 32.39 29.89 -12.81
CA GLY A 21 33.47 30.84 -12.51
C GLY A 21 32.97 32.15 -11.91
N ASN A 22 31.76 32.59 -12.27
CA ASN A 22 31.18 33.87 -11.86
C ASN A 22 30.27 33.76 -10.63
N THR A 23 30.27 34.80 -9.80
CA THR A 23 29.46 34.90 -8.57
C THR A 23 27.96 34.82 -8.83
N THR A 24 27.48 35.36 -9.96
CA THR A 24 26.06 35.32 -10.34
C THR A 24 25.59 33.89 -10.64
N ASP A 25 26.42 33.11 -11.33
CA ASP A 25 26.08 31.74 -11.72
C ASP A 25 26.04 30.80 -10.50
N LYS A 26 26.90 31.05 -9.50
CA LYS A 26 26.86 30.36 -8.19
C LYS A 26 25.53 30.58 -7.46
N LEU A 27 25.00 31.81 -7.48
CA LEU A 27 23.72 32.12 -6.85
C LEU A 27 22.57 31.35 -7.52
N LEU A 28 22.55 31.29 -8.84
CA LEU A 28 21.55 30.53 -9.61
C LEU A 28 21.62 29.03 -9.33
N MET A 29 22.83 28.49 -9.17
CA MET A 29 23.03 27.08 -8.80
C MET A 29 22.45 26.77 -7.42
N ILE A 30 22.71 27.61 -6.42
CA ILE A 30 22.16 27.45 -5.07
C ILE A 30 20.64 27.46 -5.10
N LEU A 31 20.03 28.40 -5.83
CA LEU A 31 18.57 28.46 -5.99
C LEU A 31 18.02 27.21 -6.69
N GLY A 32 18.70 26.71 -7.73
CA GLY A 32 18.33 25.49 -8.44
C GLY A 32 18.34 24.25 -7.54
N VAL A 33 19.36 24.12 -6.68
CA VAL A 33 19.46 23.01 -5.72
C VAL A 33 18.37 23.09 -4.66
N ILE A 34 18.09 24.28 -4.12
CA ILE A 34 17.00 24.48 -3.15
C ILE A 34 15.65 24.07 -3.77
N LEU A 35 15.37 24.51 -4.99
CA LEU A 35 14.15 24.12 -5.72
C LEU A 35 14.09 22.62 -5.98
N GLY A 36 15.23 21.99 -6.33
CA GLY A 36 15.33 20.54 -6.48
C GLY A 36 14.94 19.82 -5.19
N ILE A 37 15.50 20.21 -4.05
CA ILE A 37 15.18 19.61 -2.74
C ILE A 37 13.69 19.71 -2.42
N PHE A 38 13.07 20.87 -2.66
CA PHE A 38 11.62 21.03 -2.45
C PHE A 38 10.79 20.11 -3.36
N LEU A 39 11.15 20.00 -4.65
CA LEU A 39 10.45 19.15 -5.60
C LEU A 39 10.57 17.66 -5.22
N PHE A 40 11.78 17.21 -4.87
CA PHE A 40 12.00 15.84 -4.41
C PHE A 40 11.24 15.54 -3.13
N GLY A 41 11.25 16.45 -2.15
CA GLY A 41 10.48 16.30 -0.91
C GLY A 41 8.97 16.17 -1.16
N TYR A 42 8.43 16.98 -2.07
CA TYR A 42 7.02 16.89 -2.47
C TYR A 42 6.70 15.55 -3.14
N CYS A 43 7.51 15.13 -4.13
CA CYS A 43 7.33 13.84 -4.79
C CYS A 43 7.41 12.67 -3.80
N THR A 44 8.38 12.66 -2.89
CA THR A 44 8.50 11.60 -1.87
C THR A 44 7.29 11.56 -0.94
N SER A 45 6.69 12.71 -0.62
CA SER A 45 5.50 12.78 0.24
C SER A 45 4.27 12.15 -0.44
N GLU A 46 4.00 12.51 -1.70
CA GLU A 46 2.90 11.94 -2.49
C GLU A 46 3.09 10.44 -2.76
N LEU A 47 4.32 10.02 -3.04
CA LEU A 47 4.66 8.60 -3.21
C LEU A 47 4.43 7.83 -1.90
N SER A 48 4.84 8.38 -0.76
CA SER A 48 4.61 7.76 0.54
C SER A 48 3.11 7.59 0.83
N ALA A 49 2.30 8.62 0.55
CA ALA A 49 0.85 8.55 0.71
C ALA A 49 0.23 7.46 -0.17
N THR A 50 0.63 7.40 -1.45
CA THR A 50 0.15 6.41 -2.41
C THR A 50 0.54 4.99 -2.01
N ILE A 51 1.81 4.79 -1.65
CA ILE A 51 2.33 3.51 -1.18
C ILE A 51 1.58 3.07 0.08
N THR A 52 1.41 3.97 1.05
CA THR A 52 0.68 3.68 2.29
C THR A 52 -0.75 3.28 2.01
N TYR A 53 -1.45 3.99 1.12
CA TYR A 53 -2.82 3.63 0.72
C TYR A 53 -2.90 2.21 0.13
N HIS A 54 -1.93 1.80 -0.67
CA HIS A 54 -1.90 0.43 -1.22
C HIS A 54 -1.47 -0.63 -0.19
N ILE A 55 -0.65 -0.25 0.78
CA ILE A 55 -0.08 -1.17 1.78
C ILE A 55 -1.00 -1.35 2.98
N GLN A 56 -1.83 -0.36 3.35
CA GLN A 56 -2.66 -0.35 4.57
C GLN A 56 -3.43 -1.66 4.78
N ILE A 57 -4.11 -2.16 3.74
CA ILE A 57 -4.95 -3.37 3.82
C ILE A 57 -4.09 -4.61 4.10
N LYS A 58 -2.89 -4.67 3.52
CA LYS A 58 -1.96 -5.79 3.73
C LYS A 58 -1.34 -5.73 5.12
N THR A 59 -1.00 -4.53 5.59
CA THR A 59 -0.39 -4.31 6.91
C THR A 59 -1.36 -4.63 8.04
N ASP A 60 -2.61 -4.19 7.95
CA ASP A 60 -3.63 -4.47 8.97
C ASP A 60 -3.90 -5.97 9.10
N PHE A 61 -3.92 -6.68 7.96
CA PHE A 61 -4.08 -8.13 7.94
C PHE A 61 -2.86 -8.84 8.55
N GLN A 62 -1.64 -8.46 8.16
CA GLN A 62 -0.41 -9.01 8.73
C GLN A 62 -0.33 -8.79 10.25
N SER A 63 -0.70 -7.60 10.72
CA SER A 63 -0.77 -7.29 12.15
C SER A 63 -1.75 -8.20 12.89
N SER A 64 -2.94 -8.40 12.32
CA SER A 64 -3.95 -9.31 12.88
C SER A 64 -3.48 -10.77 12.88
N MET A 65 -2.84 -11.22 11.80
CA MET A 65 -2.27 -12.57 11.68
C MET A 65 -1.17 -12.80 12.71
N PHE A 66 -0.28 -11.81 12.90
CA PHE A 66 0.78 -11.85 13.91
C PHE A 66 0.22 -11.90 15.33
N ALA A 67 -0.84 -11.14 15.63
CA ALA A 67 -1.51 -11.20 16.92
C ALA A 67 -2.10 -12.59 17.22
N VAL A 68 -2.73 -13.22 16.22
CA VAL A 68 -3.24 -14.59 16.33
C VAL A 68 -2.09 -15.58 16.53
N GLU A 69 -1.02 -15.46 15.76
CA GLU A 69 0.16 -16.31 15.93
C GLU A 69 0.75 -16.20 17.33
N LYS A 70 0.88 -14.98 17.84
CA LYS A 70 1.40 -14.73 19.18
C LYS A 70 0.51 -15.36 20.25
N PHE A 71 -0.82 -15.24 20.13
CA PHE A 71 -1.76 -15.88 21.04
C PHE A 71 -1.65 -17.41 21.00
N LEU A 72 -1.44 -18.01 19.83
CA LEU A 72 -1.27 -19.45 19.67
C LEU A 72 0.02 -19.96 20.35
N ILE A 73 1.11 -19.17 20.27
CA ILE A 73 2.39 -19.48 20.91
C ILE A 73 2.26 -19.37 22.43
N ASP A 74 1.67 -18.28 22.94
CA ASP A 74 1.52 -18.03 24.38
C ASP A 74 0.66 -19.11 25.08
N ASN A 75 -0.33 -19.68 24.36
CA ASN A 75 -1.19 -20.75 24.87
C ASN A 75 -0.62 -22.18 24.67
N LYS A 76 0.60 -22.34 24.14
CA LYS A 76 1.25 -23.64 23.89
C LYS A 76 0.37 -24.63 23.10
N LEU A 77 -0.34 -24.14 22.08
CA LEU A 77 -1.20 -24.98 21.25
C LEU A 77 -0.36 -25.91 20.36
N ASP A 78 -0.88 -27.13 20.14
CA ASP A 78 -0.23 -28.14 19.31
C ASP A 78 -0.02 -27.63 17.87
N LEU A 79 1.11 -28.04 17.27
CA LEU A 79 1.58 -27.55 15.97
C LEU A 79 0.56 -27.82 14.86
N GLN A 80 -0.22 -28.90 14.99
CA GLN A 80 -1.27 -29.25 14.04
C GLN A 80 -2.43 -28.24 14.05
N ILE A 81 -2.83 -27.77 15.23
CA ILE A 81 -3.91 -26.78 15.38
C ILE A 81 -3.42 -25.43 14.86
N LYS A 82 -2.18 -25.03 15.18
CA LYS A 82 -1.55 -23.82 14.63
C LYS A 82 -1.58 -23.83 13.10
N ASN A 83 -1.10 -24.90 12.47
CA ASN A 83 -1.08 -25.01 11.01
C ASN A 83 -2.48 -24.97 10.37
N ARG A 84 -3.48 -25.56 11.03
CA ARG A 84 -4.86 -25.54 10.54
C ARG A 84 -5.46 -24.14 10.61
N VAL A 85 -5.21 -23.40 11.69
CA VAL A 85 -5.68 -22.02 11.87
C VAL A 85 -4.98 -21.08 10.89
N MET A 86 -3.66 -21.21 10.70
CA MET A 86 -2.91 -20.39 9.74
C MET A 86 -3.38 -20.64 8.30
N LYS A 87 -3.54 -21.91 7.88
CA LYS A 87 -4.09 -22.25 6.55
C LYS A 87 -5.50 -21.70 6.34
N PHE A 88 -6.35 -21.77 7.36
CA PHE A 88 -7.69 -21.20 7.30
C PHE A 88 -7.65 -19.67 7.10
N LEU A 89 -6.80 -18.97 7.84
CA LEU A 89 -6.61 -17.52 7.71
C LEU A 89 -6.02 -17.11 6.35
N GLU A 90 -5.07 -17.89 5.82
CA GLU A 90 -4.51 -17.69 4.47
C GLU A 90 -5.57 -17.89 3.38
N LEU A 91 -6.38 -18.94 3.47
CA LEU A 91 -7.49 -19.16 2.55
C LEU A 91 -8.51 -18.02 2.64
N GLN A 92 -8.91 -17.64 3.86
CA GLN A 92 -9.81 -16.53 4.11
C GLN A 92 -9.29 -15.23 3.47
N TRP A 93 -7.98 -14.99 3.53
CA TRP A 93 -7.32 -13.85 2.88
C TRP A 93 -7.32 -13.95 1.36
N TYR A 94 -7.02 -15.13 0.80
CA TYR A 94 -7.02 -15.36 -0.65
C TYR A 94 -8.40 -15.14 -1.27
N TYR A 95 -9.45 -15.63 -0.60
CA TYR A 95 -10.83 -15.47 -1.06
C TYR A 95 -11.36 -14.06 -0.85
N ASN A 96 -11.01 -13.40 0.26
CA ASN A 96 -11.59 -12.09 0.57
C ASN A 96 -10.75 -10.89 0.16
N LYS A 97 -9.43 -10.98 -0.06
CA LYS A 97 -8.56 -9.84 -0.47
C LYS A 97 -8.87 -8.50 0.24
N GLY A 98 -9.16 -8.54 1.55
CA GLY A 98 -9.54 -7.35 2.33
C GLY A 98 -11.00 -6.87 2.16
N LEU A 99 -11.80 -7.45 1.26
CA LEU A 99 -13.22 -7.16 1.08
C LEU A 99 -14.03 -7.35 2.36
N PHE A 100 -13.65 -8.17 3.34
CA PHE A 100 -14.48 -8.29 4.56
C PHE A 100 -14.49 -7.02 5.43
N LEU A 101 -13.35 -6.33 5.53
CA LEU A 101 -13.23 -5.05 6.24
C LEU A 101 -14.11 -3.98 5.58
N TRP A 102 -14.09 -3.95 4.26
CA TRP A 102 -14.88 -3.02 3.48
C TRP A 102 -16.32 -3.49 3.27
N LYS A 103 -16.64 -4.78 3.22
CA LYS A 103 -18.01 -5.29 2.94
C LYS A 103 -18.92 -4.98 4.11
N ASN A 104 -18.45 -5.14 5.34
CA ASN A 104 -19.24 -4.75 6.51
C ASN A 104 -19.42 -3.22 6.56
N SER A 105 -18.36 -2.44 6.30
CA SER A 105 -18.43 -0.96 6.29
C SER A 105 -19.23 -0.38 5.11
N LEU A 106 -18.99 -0.88 3.90
CA LEU A 106 -19.65 -0.52 2.63
C LEU A 106 -21.11 -0.95 2.62
N LEU A 107 -21.46 -2.17 3.09
CA LEU A 107 -22.87 -2.57 3.17
C LEU A 107 -23.61 -1.94 4.34
N TYR A 108 -22.89 -1.51 5.38
CA TYR A 108 -23.45 -0.71 6.48
C TYR A 108 -23.74 0.72 6.04
N ASN A 109 -22.84 1.34 5.27
CA ASN A 109 -23.01 2.70 4.75
C ASN A 109 -23.81 2.75 3.42
N ALA A 110 -24.01 1.61 2.75
CA ALA A 110 -24.85 1.54 1.55
C ALA A 110 -26.34 1.58 1.91
N THR A 111 -27.08 2.47 1.24
CA THR A 111 -28.53 2.59 1.33
C THR A 111 -29.22 1.24 1.17
N SER A 112 -30.23 0.99 2.01
CA SER A 112 -30.95 -0.29 2.16
C SER A 112 -31.43 -0.94 0.85
N LYS A 113 -31.66 -0.14 -0.21
CA LYS A 113 -32.04 -0.61 -1.55
C LYS A 113 -30.93 -1.40 -2.26
N ILE A 114 -29.67 -0.97 -2.14
CA ILE A 114 -28.53 -1.62 -2.80
C ILE A 114 -28.21 -2.94 -2.09
N ARG A 115 -28.28 -2.96 -0.75
CA ARG A 115 -28.07 -4.17 0.06
C ARG A 115 -29.04 -5.30 -0.33
N LYS A 116 -30.33 -4.99 -0.50
CA LYS A 116 -31.33 -5.97 -0.93
C LYS A 116 -31.05 -6.51 -2.33
N LYS A 117 -30.64 -5.66 -3.27
CA LYS A 117 -30.31 -6.09 -4.65
C LYS A 117 -29.08 -7.00 -4.70
N VAL A 118 -28.05 -6.72 -3.90
CA VAL A 118 -26.84 -7.56 -3.83
C VAL A 118 -27.17 -8.92 -3.22
N ILE A 119 -27.91 -8.96 -2.11
CA ILE A 119 -28.32 -10.23 -1.46
C ILE A 119 -29.19 -11.06 -2.40
N LEU A 120 -30.13 -10.43 -3.11
CA LEU A 120 -30.97 -11.13 -4.09
C LEU A 120 -30.15 -11.68 -5.26
N LYS A 121 -29.14 -10.95 -5.74
CA LYS A 121 -28.26 -11.43 -6.81
C LYS A 121 -27.32 -12.56 -6.37
N GLU A 122 -26.87 -12.55 -5.12
CA GLU A 122 -26.10 -13.65 -4.52
C GLU A 122 -26.97 -14.88 -4.25
N LEU A 123 -28.27 -14.69 -3.95
CA LEU A 123 -29.23 -15.78 -3.77
C LEU A 123 -29.64 -16.44 -5.11
N ASP A 124 -29.59 -15.68 -6.20
CA ASP A 124 -29.91 -16.12 -7.57
C ASP A 124 -28.66 -16.61 -8.33
N ALA A 125 -27.47 -16.45 -7.73
CA ALA A 125 -26.24 -17.01 -8.26
C ALA A 125 -26.21 -18.52 -7.95
N PRO A 126 -25.96 -19.39 -8.95
CA PRO A 126 -25.79 -20.81 -8.69
C PRO A 126 -24.61 -20.99 -7.74
N LEU A 127 -24.83 -21.76 -6.67
CA LEU A 127 -23.80 -22.16 -5.70
C LEU A 127 -22.51 -22.54 -6.45
N PRO A 128 -21.33 -22.02 -6.05
CA PRO A 128 -20.09 -22.46 -6.65
C PRO A 128 -19.99 -23.99 -6.50
N PRO A 129 -19.68 -24.72 -7.58
CA PRO A 129 -19.64 -26.17 -7.52
C PRO A 129 -18.67 -26.60 -6.42
N PRO A 130 -19.00 -27.65 -5.65
CA PRO A 130 -18.09 -28.16 -4.63
C PRO A 130 -16.77 -28.52 -5.33
N THR A 131 -15.71 -27.77 -5.03
CA THR A 131 -14.36 -28.12 -5.45
C THR A 131 -14.03 -29.45 -4.78
N LYS A 132 -14.06 -30.51 -5.61
CA LYS A 132 -13.75 -31.87 -5.19
C LYS A 132 -12.36 -31.90 -4.54
N SER A 133 -12.35 -32.61 -3.41
CA SER A 133 -11.24 -33.20 -2.67
C SER A 133 -9.93 -33.35 -3.42
#